data_AF-A0A0F9DHA7-F1
#
_entry.id   AF-A0A0F9DHA7-F1
#
_cell.length_a   1.000
_cell.length_b   1.000
_cell.length_c   1.000
_cell.angle_alpha   90.00
_cell.angle_beta   90.00
_cell.angle_gamma   90.00
#
_symmetry.space_group_name_H-M   'P 1'
#
loop_
_entity.id
_entity.type
_entity.pdbx_description
1 polymer ?
#
loop_
_entity_poly.entity_id
_entity_poly.type
_entity_poly.pdbx_seq_one_letter_code
_entity_poly.pdbx_strand_id
1 'polypeptide(L)'
;MIRPTTIPQLLEDLKVEHAIAREALRLSFEQHKSLAVGLKGVQKESDISETFEQIAKEETLIDMNRLNLVVGSGGVLSHAPRRSQAMMMMLDTFQPQGITMIAVDSIFMMPHLGVLSTINEQAATEVFEKDCLINLGTCVSLANTGKPGSKCLDYKITLPDGQEKSDSLLYGELKLIDLKEGETAEIEITPTRGFDVGRGKGQKMEEKVSGGVVGLVIDVRGRPLSLHKDKVRRIEQITKWNKAFRAYPD
;
A
#
# COMPACT_ATOMS: atom_id res chain seq x y z
N MET A 1 -24.11 -3.39 7.04
CA MET A 1 -23.98 -4.05 5.72
C MET A 1 -23.30 -3.06 4.79
N ILE A 2 -22.14 -3.41 4.24
CA ILE A 2 -21.48 -2.57 3.21
C ILE A 2 -22.37 -2.60 1.98
N ARG A 3 -22.67 -1.43 1.40
CA ARG A 3 -23.44 -1.34 0.16
C ARG A 3 -22.50 -0.86 -0.94
N PRO A 4 -21.96 -1.78 -1.76
CA PRO A 4 -20.85 -1.47 -2.67
C PRO A 4 -21.18 -0.41 -3.72
N THR A 5 -22.45 -0.05 -3.92
CA THR A 5 -22.89 0.95 -4.90
C THR A 5 -23.43 2.24 -4.26
N THR A 6 -23.35 2.38 -2.94
CA THR A 6 -23.84 3.57 -2.22
C THR A 6 -22.67 4.32 -1.61
N ILE A 7 -22.63 5.64 -1.81
CA ILE A 7 -21.69 6.50 -1.09
C ILE A 7 -22.41 7.03 0.16
N PRO A 8 -21.85 6.82 1.37
CA PRO A 8 -22.41 7.38 2.59
C PRO A 8 -22.54 8.90 2.52
N GLN A 9 -23.69 9.43 2.95
CA GLN A 9 -23.95 10.87 2.94
C GLN A 9 -23.27 11.60 4.10
N LEU A 10 -23.10 10.92 5.24
CA LEU A 10 -22.44 11.46 6.42
C LEU A 10 -20.97 11.04 6.46
N LEU A 11 -20.10 11.95 6.88
CA LEU A 11 -18.67 11.69 7.04
C LEU A 11 -18.39 10.58 8.07
N GLU A 12 -19.21 10.47 9.11
CA GLU A 12 -19.10 9.43 10.13
C GLU A 12 -19.38 8.05 9.55
N ASP A 13 -20.46 7.92 8.79
CA ASP A 13 -20.82 6.67 8.09
C ASP A 13 -19.73 6.28 7.08
N LEU A 14 -19.17 7.26 6.36
CA LEU A 14 -18.05 7.03 5.44
C LEU A 14 -16.82 6.48 6.17
N LYS A 15 -16.47 7.05 7.33
CA LYS A 15 -15.35 6.58 8.15
C LYS A 15 -15.58 5.16 8.67
N VAL A 16 -16.81 4.84 9.06
CA VAL A 16 -17.20 3.48 9.48
C VAL A 16 -17.07 2.51 8.31
N GLU A 17 -17.60 2.84 7.14
CA GLU A 17 -17.49 1.98 5.96
C GLU A 17 -16.04 1.74 5.55
N HIS A 18 -15.19 2.76 5.55
CA HIS A 18 -13.75 2.60 5.28
C HIS A 18 -13.04 1.75 6.34
N ALA A 19 -13.47 1.80 7.61
CA ALA A 19 -12.92 0.95 8.66
C ALA A 19 -13.31 -0.52 8.45
N ILE A 20 -14.56 -0.79 8.09
CA ILE A 20 -15.02 -2.15 7.77
C ILE A 20 -14.33 -2.68 6.51
N ALA A 21 -14.17 -1.84 5.48
CA ALA A 21 -13.47 -2.22 4.26
C ALA A 21 -12.00 -2.61 4.51
N ARG A 22 -11.27 -1.83 5.32
CA ARG A 22 -9.91 -2.19 5.75
C ARG A 22 -9.85 -3.55 6.43
N GLU A 23 -10.76 -3.81 7.36
CA GLU A 23 -10.77 -5.08 8.08
C GLU A 23 -11.17 -6.26 7.19
N ALA A 24 -12.17 -6.07 6.32
CA ALA A 24 -12.59 -7.09 5.37
C ALA A 24 -11.46 -7.45 4.38
N LEU A 25 -10.78 -6.44 3.85
CA LEU A 25 -9.62 -6.64 2.97
C LEU A 25 -8.46 -7.31 3.72
N ARG A 26 -8.21 -6.94 4.98
CA ARG A 26 -7.11 -7.50 5.79
C ARG A 26 -7.34 -8.98 6.04
N LEU A 27 -8.54 -9.34 6.48
CA LEU A 27 -8.92 -10.73 6.72
C LEU A 27 -8.88 -11.56 5.43
N SER A 28 -9.37 -11.00 4.31
CA SER A 28 -9.31 -11.66 3.00
C SER A 28 -7.87 -11.88 2.54
N PHE A 29 -6.99 -10.90 2.78
CA PHE A 29 -5.59 -11.02 2.43
C PHE A 29 -4.83 -12.05 3.26
N GLU A 30 -5.08 -12.09 4.57
CA GLU A 30 -4.51 -13.12 5.46
C GLU A 30 -5.00 -14.52 5.09
N GLN A 31 -6.30 -14.66 4.76
CA GLN A 31 -6.83 -15.92 4.21
C GLN A 31 -6.13 -16.29 2.90
N HIS A 32 -5.96 -15.34 1.98
CA HIS A 32 -5.28 -15.59 0.70
C HIS A 32 -3.83 -16.07 0.90
N LYS A 33 -3.06 -15.45 1.81
CA LYS A 33 -1.70 -15.90 2.15
C LYS A 33 -1.68 -17.35 2.65
N SER A 34 -2.65 -17.74 3.45
CA SER A 34 -2.77 -19.12 3.97
C SER A 34 -3.02 -20.17 2.87
N LEU A 35 -3.61 -19.76 1.75
CA LEU A 35 -3.92 -20.60 0.60
C LEU A 35 -2.81 -20.59 -0.45
N ALA A 36 -2.12 -19.47 -0.59
CA ALA A 36 -1.01 -19.26 -1.51
C ALA A 36 0.28 -19.86 -0.93
N VAL A 37 0.33 -21.17 -0.75
CA VAL A 37 1.47 -21.92 -0.19
C VAL A 37 2.09 -22.84 -1.23
N GLY A 38 3.34 -23.25 -1.02
CA GLY A 38 3.99 -24.28 -1.83
C GLY A 38 3.26 -25.64 -1.75
N LEU A 39 3.64 -26.58 -2.61
CA LEU A 39 3.09 -27.95 -2.61
C LEU A 39 3.35 -28.63 -1.26
N LYS A 40 2.30 -28.82 -0.46
CA LYS A 40 2.36 -29.59 0.79
C LYS A 40 2.42 -31.09 0.44
N GLY A 41 3.46 -31.79 0.93
CA GLY A 41 3.58 -33.25 0.81
C GLY A 41 4.58 -33.77 -0.23
N VAL A 42 5.30 -32.90 -0.93
CA VAL A 42 6.48 -33.32 -1.72
C VAL A 42 7.67 -33.36 -0.76
N GLN A 43 8.27 -34.54 -0.55
CA GLN A 43 9.55 -34.64 0.16
C GLN A 43 10.60 -33.85 -0.61
N LYS A 44 10.93 -32.65 -0.12
CA LYS A 44 12.20 -32.01 -0.46
C LYS A 44 13.26 -32.75 0.36
N GLU A 45 14.30 -33.25 -0.30
CA GLU A 45 15.54 -33.59 0.38
C GLU A 45 16.07 -32.28 0.98
N SER A 46 15.93 -32.12 2.29
CA SER A 46 16.54 -31.02 3.02
C SER A 46 17.39 -31.58 4.16
N ASP A 47 18.53 -30.93 4.38
CA ASP A 47 19.44 -31.27 5.47
C ASP A 47 18.73 -31.01 6.81
N ILE A 48 19.03 -31.79 7.86
CA ILE A 48 18.30 -31.76 9.14
C ILE A 48 18.24 -30.33 9.72
N SER A 49 19.27 -29.54 9.43
CA SER A 49 19.43 -28.12 9.75
C SER A 49 18.34 -27.21 9.12
N GLU A 50 17.98 -27.47 7.86
CA GLU A 50 17.04 -26.66 7.08
C GLU A 50 15.58 -26.91 7.50
N THR A 51 15.30 -28.12 7.97
CA THR A 51 13.95 -28.49 8.44
C THR A 51 13.51 -27.68 9.67
N PHE A 52 14.44 -27.30 10.55
CA PHE A 52 14.12 -26.51 11.74
C PHE A 52 13.82 -25.03 11.43
N GLU A 53 14.44 -24.44 10.40
CA GLU A 53 14.12 -23.07 9.96
C GLU A 53 12.78 -22.99 9.22
N GLN A 54 12.39 -24.03 8.49
CA GLN A 54 11.13 -24.07 7.73
C GLN A 54 9.87 -24.18 8.61
N ILE A 55 9.95 -24.83 9.78
CA ILE A 55 8.77 -25.04 10.65
C ILE A 55 8.23 -23.72 11.24
N ALA A 56 9.03 -22.65 11.27
CA ALA A 56 8.67 -21.37 11.87
C ALA A 56 8.06 -20.33 10.91
N LYS A 57 8.13 -20.53 9.58
CA LYS A 57 7.50 -19.64 8.61
C LYS A 57 6.29 -20.34 8.01
N GLU A 58 5.11 -19.78 8.21
CA GLU A 58 3.96 -20.08 7.35
C GLU A 58 4.38 -19.71 5.92
N GLU A 59 4.82 -20.69 5.12
CA GLU A 59 5.43 -20.50 3.80
C GLU A 59 4.37 -20.08 2.76
N THR A 60 3.85 -18.87 2.91
CA THR A 60 3.15 -18.20 1.82
C THR A 60 4.17 -17.88 0.71
N LEU A 61 3.75 -18.06 -0.54
CA LEU A 61 4.49 -17.66 -1.74
C LEU A 61 4.50 -16.14 -1.92
N ILE A 62 3.73 -15.41 -1.11
CA ILE A 62 3.58 -13.97 -1.18
C ILE A 62 4.70 -13.29 -0.41
N ASP A 63 5.71 -12.83 -1.15
CA ASP A 63 6.76 -11.96 -0.63
C ASP A 63 6.41 -10.50 -0.93
N MET A 64 5.99 -9.77 0.10
CA MET A 64 5.58 -8.36 -0.03
C MET A 64 6.68 -7.45 -0.57
N ASN A 65 7.94 -7.78 -0.32
CA ASN A 65 9.07 -6.98 -0.78
C ASN A 65 9.35 -7.16 -2.28
N ARG A 66 8.75 -8.18 -2.89
CA ARG A 66 8.86 -8.48 -4.33
C ARG A 66 7.62 -8.06 -5.12
N LEU A 67 6.60 -7.50 -4.46
CA LEU A 67 5.39 -7.02 -5.12
C LEU A 67 5.55 -5.56 -5.55
N ASN A 68 5.73 -5.36 -6.86
CA ASN A 68 5.88 -4.02 -7.43
C ASN A 68 4.55 -3.31 -7.72
N LEU A 69 3.43 -4.03 -7.73
CA LEU A 69 2.10 -3.49 -8.00
C LEU A 69 1.06 -4.17 -7.11
N VAL A 70 0.20 -3.36 -6.49
CA VAL A 70 -1.01 -3.82 -5.81
C VAL A 70 -2.21 -3.12 -6.43
N VAL A 71 -3.15 -3.90 -6.95
CA VAL A 71 -4.39 -3.41 -7.56
C VAL A 71 -5.57 -3.71 -6.65
N GLY A 72 -6.29 -2.67 -6.23
CA GLY A 72 -7.52 -2.80 -5.44
C GLY A 72 -8.77 -2.75 -6.30
N SER A 73 -9.71 -3.66 -6.12
CA SER A 73 -11.04 -3.59 -6.73
C SER A 73 -12.12 -3.81 -5.67
N GLY A 74 -13.30 -3.24 -5.90
CA GLY A 74 -14.45 -3.33 -5.01
C GLY A 74 -15.12 -1.97 -4.84
N GLY A 75 -16.44 -1.98 -4.71
CA GLY A 75 -17.26 -0.77 -4.70
C GLY A 75 -16.82 0.33 -3.72
N VAL A 76 -16.36 -0.01 -2.50
CA VAL A 76 -15.87 0.99 -1.53
C VAL A 76 -14.57 1.66 -2.00
N LEU A 77 -13.68 0.93 -2.70
CA LEU A 77 -12.45 1.50 -3.26
C LEU A 77 -12.76 2.34 -4.51
N SER A 78 -13.63 1.83 -5.38
CA SER A 78 -14.01 2.47 -6.65
C SER A 78 -14.78 3.78 -6.41
N HIS A 79 -15.69 3.79 -5.43
CA HIS A 79 -16.54 4.94 -5.10
C HIS A 79 -16.05 5.80 -3.93
N ALA A 80 -14.84 5.56 -3.43
CA ALA A 80 -14.23 6.42 -2.42
C ALA A 80 -14.23 7.89 -2.91
N PRO A 81 -14.87 8.84 -2.19
CA PRO A 81 -15.00 10.23 -2.65
C PRO A 81 -13.68 10.92 -2.97
N ARG A 82 -12.59 10.50 -2.32
CA ARG A 82 -11.22 10.93 -2.64
C ARG A 82 -10.35 9.72 -2.92
N ARG A 83 -9.53 9.79 -3.96
CA ARG A 83 -8.57 8.71 -4.29
C ARG A 83 -7.53 8.47 -3.21
N SER A 84 -7.20 9.49 -2.40
CA SER A 84 -6.36 9.32 -1.20
C SER A 84 -7.00 8.39 -0.16
N GLN A 85 -8.32 8.33 -0.05
CA GLN A 85 -9.01 7.40 0.85
C GLN A 85 -8.83 5.95 0.39
N ALA A 86 -9.01 5.71 -0.91
CA ALA A 86 -8.77 4.40 -1.51
C ALA A 86 -7.31 3.95 -1.28
N MET A 87 -6.34 4.81 -1.60
CA MET A 87 -4.92 4.51 -1.38
C MET A 87 -4.63 4.22 0.10
N MET A 88 -5.18 5.01 1.04
CA MET A 88 -4.96 4.79 2.47
C MET A 88 -5.50 3.45 2.94
N MET A 89 -6.71 3.07 2.50
CA MET A 89 -7.28 1.76 2.80
C MET A 89 -6.40 0.63 2.26
N MET A 90 -5.86 0.77 1.06
CA MET A 90 -4.94 -0.21 0.46
C MET A 90 -3.64 -0.34 1.25
N LEU A 91 -3.01 0.80 1.62
CA LEU A 91 -1.77 0.81 2.41
C LEU A 91 -1.97 0.20 3.81
N ASP A 92 -3.07 0.55 4.49
CA ASP A 92 -3.40 0.04 5.82
C ASP A 92 -3.63 -1.48 5.81
N THR A 93 -4.18 -1.99 4.70
CA THR A 93 -4.57 -3.39 4.55
C THR A 93 -3.41 -4.27 4.10
N PHE A 94 -2.89 -3.98 2.90
CA PHE A 94 -1.91 -4.84 2.23
C PHE A 94 -0.51 -4.62 2.76
N GLN A 95 -0.26 -3.48 3.41
CA GLN A 95 0.97 -3.23 4.14
C GLN A 95 2.21 -3.49 3.27
N PRO A 96 2.32 -2.81 2.11
CA PRO A 96 3.41 -3.03 1.16
C PRO A 96 4.77 -2.79 1.82
N GLN A 97 5.81 -3.42 1.28
CA GLN A 97 7.20 -3.32 1.75
C GLN A 97 8.08 -2.86 0.60
N GLY A 98 8.99 -1.93 0.86
CA GLY A 98 9.81 -1.33 -0.19
C GLY A 98 8.99 -0.48 -1.15
N ILE A 99 9.29 -0.56 -2.45
CA ILE A 99 8.62 0.23 -3.49
C ILE A 99 7.51 -0.58 -4.14
N THR A 100 6.29 -0.05 -4.02
CA THR A 100 5.10 -0.67 -4.62
C THR A 100 4.22 0.40 -5.25
N MET A 101 3.86 0.22 -6.52
CA MET A 101 2.80 0.98 -7.18
C MET A 101 1.44 0.56 -6.62
N ILE A 102 0.60 1.52 -6.26
CA ILE A 102 -0.79 1.25 -5.87
C ILE A 102 -1.71 1.72 -6.98
N ALA A 103 -2.58 0.83 -7.44
CA ALA A 103 -3.60 1.13 -8.43
C ALA A 103 -4.96 0.63 -7.97
N VAL A 104 -6.04 1.13 -8.59
CA VAL A 104 -7.39 0.64 -8.31
C VAL A 104 -8.22 0.51 -9.59
N ASP A 105 -9.19 -0.40 -9.53
CA ASP A 105 -10.35 -0.44 -10.41
C ASP A 105 -11.26 0.74 -10.05
N SER A 106 -11.24 1.76 -10.88
CA SER A 106 -11.84 3.07 -10.60
C SER A 106 -13.37 3.09 -10.74
N ILE A 107 -13.92 2.14 -11.52
CA ILE A 107 -15.33 2.04 -11.91
C ILE A 107 -15.97 0.70 -11.55
N PHE A 108 -15.26 -0.17 -10.84
CA PHE A 108 -15.70 -1.51 -10.43
C PHE A 108 -16.09 -2.42 -11.61
N MET A 109 -15.31 -2.37 -12.70
CA MET A 109 -15.60 -3.09 -13.95
C MET A 109 -14.59 -4.18 -14.31
N MET A 110 -13.48 -4.37 -13.60
CA MET A 110 -12.45 -5.35 -14.00
C MET A 110 -13.02 -6.75 -14.29
N PRO A 111 -13.89 -7.35 -13.44
CA PRO A 111 -14.47 -8.66 -13.75
C PRO A 111 -15.35 -8.66 -15.01
N HIS A 112 -16.09 -7.58 -15.26
CA HIS A 112 -16.95 -7.44 -16.42
C HIS A 112 -16.14 -7.29 -17.71
N LEU A 113 -15.02 -6.56 -17.67
CA LEU A 113 -14.10 -6.43 -18.80
C LEU A 113 -13.44 -7.77 -19.16
N GLY A 114 -13.20 -8.64 -18.17
CA GLY A 114 -12.73 -10.01 -18.42
C GLY A 114 -13.73 -10.87 -19.19
N VAL A 115 -15.04 -10.64 -19.03
CA VAL A 115 -16.07 -11.30 -19.85
C VAL A 115 -16.13 -10.66 -21.23
N LEU A 116 -16.12 -9.31 -21.30
CA LEU A 116 -16.15 -8.58 -22.57
C LEU A 116 -14.98 -8.93 -23.48
N SER A 117 -13.79 -9.19 -22.93
CA SER A 117 -12.60 -9.52 -23.73
C SER A 117 -12.76 -10.80 -24.55
N THR A 118 -13.63 -11.73 -24.14
CA THR A 118 -13.94 -12.94 -24.90
C THR A 118 -14.77 -12.67 -26.17
N ILE A 119 -15.40 -11.50 -26.25
CA ILE A 119 -16.25 -11.07 -27.37
C ILE A 119 -15.53 -9.99 -28.19
N ASN A 120 -14.93 -9.01 -27.52
CA ASN A 120 -14.20 -7.92 -28.14
C ASN A 120 -13.03 -7.49 -27.25
N GLU A 121 -11.89 -8.15 -27.46
CA GLU A 121 -10.64 -7.92 -26.73
C GLU A 121 -10.16 -6.46 -26.85
N GLN A 122 -10.25 -5.87 -28.04
CA GLN A 122 -9.78 -4.51 -28.29
C GLN A 122 -10.58 -3.49 -27.46
N ALA A 123 -11.91 -3.58 -27.47
CA ALA A 123 -12.76 -2.69 -26.68
C ALA A 123 -12.57 -2.89 -25.17
N ALA A 124 -12.44 -4.15 -24.72
CA ALA A 124 -12.20 -4.45 -23.31
C ALA A 124 -10.86 -3.87 -22.83
N THR A 125 -9.81 -3.99 -23.65
CA THR A 125 -8.47 -3.44 -23.36
C THR A 125 -8.50 -1.92 -23.33
N GLU A 126 -9.16 -1.28 -24.29
CA GLU A 126 -9.26 0.18 -24.35
C GLU A 126 -9.95 0.75 -23.09
N VAL A 127 -11.08 0.17 -22.68
CA VAL A 127 -11.78 0.60 -21.45
C VAL A 127 -10.94 0.26 -20.20
N PHE A 128 -10.23 -0.87 -20.21
CA PHE A 128 -9.37 -1.25 -19.09
C PHE A 128 -8.27 -0.21 -18.85
N GLU A 129 -7.55 0.16 -19.91
CA GLU A 129 -6.39 1.06 -19.84
C GLU A 129 -6.77 2.52 -19.62
N LYS A 130 -7.89 2.98 -20.22
CA LYS A 130 -8.26 4.41 -20.20
C LYS A 130 -9.15 4.79 -19.04
N ASP A 131 -10.06 3.90 -18.62
CA ASP A 131 -11.13 4.24 -17.67
C ASP A 131 -11.07 3.40 -16.38
N CYS A 132 -10.66 2.13 -16.49
CA CYS A 132 -10.77 1.18 -15.37
C CYS A 132 -9.57 1.23 -14.43
N LEU A 133 -8.36 0.97 -14.92
CA LEU A 133 -7.16 0.90 -14.09
C LEU A 133 -6.55 2.29 -13.91
N ILE A 134 -6.67 2.85 -12.71
CA ILE A 134 -6.02 4.12 -12.37
C ILE A 134 -4.84 3.88 -11.42
N ASN A 135 -3.71 4.52 -11.70
CA ASN A 135 -2.57 4.52 -10.80
C ASN A 135 -2.79 5.57 -9.70
N LEU A 136 -2.94 5.12 -8.46
CA LEU A 136 -3.01 6.03 -7.32
C LEU A 136 -1.64 6.64 -7.03
N GLY A 137 -0.58 5.86 -7.21
CA GLY A 137 0.80 6.31 -7.18
C GLY A 137 1.72 5.37 -6.41
N THR A 138 3.00 5.71 -6.36
CA THR A 138 4.02 4.88 -5.73
C THR A 138 4.00 5.04 -4.22
N CYS A 139 4.12 3.92 -3.49
CA CYS A 139 4.37 3.90 -2.06
C CYS A 139 5.76 3.33 -1.78
N VAL A 140 6.54 4.05 -1.00
CA VAL A 140 7.79 3.59 -0.42
C VAL A 140 7.58 3.33 1.06
N SER A 141 7.71 2.08 1.47
CA SER A 141 7.36 1.63 2.81
C SER A 141 8.51 0.93 3.52
N LEU A 142 8.51 1.00 4.85
CA LEU A 142 9.35 0.14 5.67
C LEU A 142 8.99 -1.34 5.48
N ALA A 143 9.97 -2.24 5.65
CA ALA A 143 9.78 -3.68 5.71
C ALA A 143 9.76 -4.22 7.16
N ASN A 144 9.96 -3.35 8.15
CA ASN A 144 10.07 -3.74 9.55
C ASN A 144 9.40 -2.73 10.50
N THR A 145 9.55 -2.97 11.80
CA THR A 145 9.06 -2.11 12.89
C THR A 145 10.21 -1.43 13.62
N GLY A 146 9.88 -0.43 14.43
CA GLY A 146 10.84 0.26 15.29
C GLY A 146 10.18 1.04 16.42
N LYS A 147 10.96 1.93 17.04
CA LYS A 147 10.52 2.70 18.20
C LYS A 147 9.72 3.93 17.75
N PRO A 148 8.46 4.13 18.22
CA PRO A 148 7.69 5.35 17.96
C PRO A 148 8.50 6.62 18.20
N GLY A 149 8.53 7.51 17.20
CA GLY A 149 9.19 8.81 17.28
C GLY A 149 10.72 8.80 17.12
N SER A 150 11.38 7.65 16.94
CA SER A 150 12.81 7.62 16.62
C SER A 150 13.06 8.07 15.18
N LYS A 151 14.22 8.69 14.90
CA LYS A 151 14.64 9.02 13.53
C LYS A 151 14.64 7.76 12.65
N CYS A 152 13.81 7.77 11.62
CA CYS A 152 13.59 6.60 10.77
C CYS A 152 14.49 6.64 9.53
N LEU A 153 14.35 7.68 8.73
CA LEU A 153 15.08 7.85 7.47
C LEU A 153 15.19 9.32 7.10
N ASP A 154 16.17 9.61 6.26
CA ASP A 154 16.24 10.84 5.48
C ASP A 154 15.87 10.52 4.03
N TYR A 155 15.18 11.43 3.35
CA TYR A 155 14.94 11.30 1.90
C TYR A 155 15.32 12.57 1.16
N LYS A 156 15.69 12.38 -0.10
CA LYS A 156 15.85 13.41 -1.11
C LYS A 156 15.08 12.99 -2.35
N ILE A 157 14.31 13.90 -2.94
CA ILE A 157 13.59 13.66 -4.19
C ILE A 157 13.88 14.79 -5.17
N THR A 158 14.16 14.41 -6.41
CA THR A 158 14.33 15.32 -7.54
C THR A 158 13.10 15.21 -8.43
N LEU A 159 12.31 16.28 -8.47
CA LEU A 159 11.06 16.36 -9.22
C LEU A 159 11.31 16.60 -10.73
N PRO A 160 10.30 16.39 -11.60
CA PRO A 160 10.45 16.56 -13.05
C PRO A 160 10.92 17.95 -13.49
N ASP A 161 10.61 18.99 -12.70
CA ASP A 161 11.02 20.37 -12.93
C ASP A 161 12.44 20.69 -12.42
N GLY A 162 13.14 19.69 -11.90
CA GLY A 162 14.46 19.82 -11.29
C GLY A 162 14.44 20.33 -9.84
N GLN A 163 13.27 20.59 -9.26
CA GLN A 163 13.17 20.98 -7.85
C GLN A 163 13.56 19.81 -6.95
N GLU A 164 14.48 20.05 -6.04
CA GLU A 164 14.84 19.09 -5.01
C GLU A 164 14.05 19.34 -3.73
N LYS A 165 13.50 18.28 -3.14
CA LYS A 165 12.92 18.30 -1.79
C LYS A 165 13.66 17.28 -0.93
N SER A 166 14.03 17.68 0.28
CA SER A 166 14.68 16.80 1.25
C SER A 166 14.12 17.03 2.64
N ASP A 167 13.93 15.96 3.40
CA ASP A 167 13.40 16.02 4.77
C ASP A 167 13.79 14.75 5.54
N SER A 168 13.56 14.77 6.85
CA SER A 168 13.73 13.61 7.73
C SER A 168 12.38 13.13 8.23
N LEU A 169 12.17 11.82 8.31
CA LEU A 169 10.95 11.24 8.88
C LEU A 169 11.23 10.49 10.17
N LEU A 170 10.31 10.63 11.13
CA LEU A 170 10.29 9.84 12.35
C LEU A 170 9.44 8.58 12.15
N TYR A 171 9.81 7.50 12.83
CA TYR A 171 9.03 6.26 12.77
C TYR A 171 7.62 6.48 13.31
N GLY A 172 6.61 6.04 12.56
CA GLY A 172 5.20 6.31 12.81
C GLY A 172 4.60 7.38 11.90
N GLU A 173 5.40 8.04 11.06
CA GLU A 173 4.93 9.09 10.15
C GLU A 173 4.55 8.58 8.76
N LEU A 174 3.84 9.44 8.04
CA LEU A 174 3.47 9.25 6.66
C LEU A 174 3.65 10.59 5.95
N LYS A 175 4.33 10.59 4.81
CA LYS A 175 4.55 11.78 3.98
C LYS A 175 3.92 11.57 2.61
N LEU A 176 3.06 12.50 2.20
CA LEU A 176 2.55 12.59 0.84
C LEU A 176 3.32 13.67 0.09
N ILE A 177 3.83 13.33 -1.08
CA ILE A 177 4.56 14.22 -1.98
C ILE A 177 3.77 14.28 -3.29
N ASP A 178 3.44 15.51 -3.71
CA ASP A 178 2.73 15.73 -4.97
C ASP A 178 3.64 15.33 -6.14
N LEU A 179 3.23 14.30 -6.88
CA LEU A 179 3.87 13.79 -8.11
C LEU A 179 2.74 13.23 -8.99
N LYS A 180 2.40 13.92 -10.06
CA LYS A 180 1.17 13.66 -10.81
C LYS A 180 1.29 12.42 -11.69
N GLU A 181 0.15 11.96 -12.18
CA GLU A 181 0.10 10.94 -13.21
C GLU A 181 0.92 11.34 -14.45
N GLY A 182 1.71 10.39 -14.98
CA GLY A 182 2.66 10.63 -16.06
C GLY A 182 3.99 11.27 -15.64
N GLU A 183 4.10 11.81 -14.42
CA GLU A 183 5.35 12.36 -13.90
C GLU A 183 6.21 11.27 -13.25
N THR A 184 7.53 11.43 -13.37
CA THR A 184 8.52 10.55 -12.72
C THR A 184 9.54 11.38 -11.94
N ALA A 185 9.97 10.89 -10.80
CA ALA A 185 10.98 11.51 -9.96
C ALA A 185 12.08 10.52 -9.58
N GLU A 186 13.28 11.03 -9.29
CA GLU A 186 14.36 10.24 -8.67
C GLU A 186 14.25 10.42 -7.16
N ILE A 187 14.17 9.31 -6.43
CA ILE A 187 14.14 9.31 -4.97
C ILE A 187 15.35 8.60 -4.41
N GLU A 188 15.98 9.25 -3.45
CA GLU A 188 17.01 8.73 -2.59
C GLU A 188 16.47 8.59 -1.16
N ILE A 189 16.61 7.41 -0.57
CA ILE A 189 16.24 7.14 0.82
C ILE A 189 17.43 6.56 1.57
N THR A 190 17.74 7.18 2.70
CA THR A 190 18.78 6.72 3.63
C THR A 190 18.13 6.36 4.97
N PRO A 191 17.79 5.08 5.20
CA PRO A 191 17.26 4.65 6.49
C PRO A 191 18.36 4.62 7.55
N THR A 192 18.00 4.90 8.81
CA THR A 192 18.94 4.65 9.91
C THR A 192 19.17 3.15 10.08
N ARG A 193 20.28 2.75 10.73
CA ARG A 193 20.76 1.36 10.83
C ARG A 193 19.70 0.32 11.27
N GLY A 194 18.67 0.74 12.01
CA GLY A 194 17.61 -0.15 12.49
C GLY A 194 16.45 -0.38 11.51
N PHE A 195 16.33 0.40 10.44
CA PHE A 195 15.18 0.39 9.54
C PHE A 195 15.53 -0.18 8.17
N ASP A 196 14.57 -0.85 7.57
CA ASP A 196 14.67 -1.48 6.26
C ASP A 196 13.58 -0.92 5.35
N VAL A 197 13.95 -0.48 4.15
CA VAL A 197 13.04 0.03 3.11
C VAL A 197 12.93 -0.96 1.93
N GLY A 198 13.08 -2.25 2.22
CA GLY A 198 12.99 -3.33 1.24
C GLY A 198 14.32 -3.73 0.58
N ARG A 199 15.44 -3.16 1.05
CA ARG A 199 16.79 -3.42 0.53
C ARG A 199 17.75 -3.95 1.61
N GLY A 200 17.27 -4.20 2.81
CA GLY A 200 18.07 -4.55 3.97
C GLY A 200 18.22 -3.38 4.95
N LYS A 201 18.51 -3.70 6.21
CA LYS A 201 18.61 -2.71 7.29
C LYS A 201 19.74 -1.70 7.04
N GLY A 202 19.41 -0.41 7.12
CA GLY A 202 20.34 0.70 6.95
C GLY A 202 20.87 0.85 5.52
N GLN A 203 20.37 0.07 4.56
CA GLN A 203 20.81 0.15 3.16
C GLN A 203 20.13 1.33 2.48
N LYS A 204 20.96 2.16 1.85
CA LYS A 204 20.50 3.27 1.00
C LYS A 204 19.75 2.70 -0.21
N MET A 205 18.71 3.40 -0.65
CA MET A 205 17.96 3.07 -1.85
C MET A 205 17.87 4.31 -2.74
N GLU A 206 18.19 4.14 -4.02
CA GLU A 206 18.05 5.15 -5.07
C GLU A 206 17.25 4.55 -6.21
N GLU A 207 16.10 5.13 -6.53
CA GLU A 207 15.17 4.56 -7.50
C GLU A 207 14.42 5.65 -8.26
N LYS A 208 13.99 5.32 -9.48
CA LYS A 208 13.06 6.15 -10.25
C LYS A 208 11.63 5.72 -9.92
N VAL A 209 10.81 6.65 -9.46
CA VAL A 209 9.41 6.39 -9.06
C VAL A 209 8.44 7.19 -9.92
N SER A 210 7.27 6.61 -10.16
CA SER A 210 6.19 7.25 -10.91
C SER A 210 5.12 7.81 -9.97
N GLY A 211 4.55 8.94 -10.37
CA GLY A 211 3.40 9.54 -9.71
C GLY A 211 2.10 8.80 -9.99
N GLY A 212 1.01 9.44 -9.59
CA GLY A 212 -0.34 8.96 -9.83
C GLY A 212 -1.37 9.99 -9.39
N VAL A 213 -2.64 9.60 -9.39
CA VAL A 213 -3.74 10.50 -9.02
C VAL A 213 -3.60 11.04 -7.59
N VAL A 214 -2.99 10.28 -6.68
CA VAL A 214 -2.69 10.69 -5.29
C VAL A 214 -1.26 11.22 -5.18
N GLY A 215 -0.30 10.52 -5.78
CA GLY A 215 1.11 10.92 -5.82
C GLY A 215 2.05 9.93 -5.16
N LEU A 216 3.20 10.41 -4.69
CA LEU A 216 4.22 9.58 -4.05
C LEU A 216 4.05 9.59 -2.53
N VAL A 217 4.10 8.41 -1.92
CA VAL A 217 3.91 8.23 -0.49
C VAL A 217 5.14 7.60 0.13
N ILE A 218 5.65 8.21 1.20
CA ILE A 218 6.65 7.58 2.07
C ILE A 218 5.94 7.18 3.38
N ASP A 219 5.78 5.88 3.60
CA ASP A 219 5.08 5.30 4.74
C ASP A 219 6.06 4.64 5.71
N VAL A 220 6.36 5.36 6.80
CA VAL A 220 7.26 4.90 7.87
C VAL A 220 6.50 4.48 9.12
N ARG A 221 5.21 4.11 8.99
CA ARG A 221 4.39 3.65 10.11
C ARG A 221 4.75 2.25 10.62
N GLY A 222 5.57 1.53 9.85
CA GLY A 222 6.04 0.19 10.14
C GLY A 222 5.17 -0.90 9.54
N ARG A 223 5.76 -2.10 9.46
CA ARG A 223 5.13 -3.34 9.00
C ARG A 223 5.46 -4.47 9.99
N PRO A 224 4.49 -5.04 10.72
CA PRO A 224 3.07 -4.69 10.68
C PRO A 224 2.76 -3.30 11.26
N LEU A 225 1.67 -2.70 10.78
CA LEU A 225 1.13 -1.43 11.25
C LEU A 225 0.66 -1.58 12.70
N SER A 226 1.19 -0.75 13.59
CA SER A 226 0.85 -0.79 15.02
C SER A 226 0.04 0.43 15.44
N LEU A 227 -1.16 0.16 15.98
CA LEU A 227 -1.98 1.17 16.62
C LEU A 227 -1.62 1.33 18.10
N HIS A 228 -1.67 2.55 18.60
CA HIS A 228 -1.44 2.80 20.03
C HIS A 228 -2.50 2.09 20.90
N LYS A 229 -2.11 1.49 22.03
CA LYS A 229 -3.04 0.77 22.92
C LYS A 229 -4.03 1.69 23.64
N ASP A 230 -3.53 2.82 24.15
CA ASP A 230 -4.39 3.88 24.71
C ASP A 230 -5.29 4.51 23.64
N LYS A 231 -6.57 4.71 23.98
CA LYS A 231 -7.61 5.19 23.07
C LYS A 231 -7.35 6.63 22.61
N VAL A 232 -6.96 7.54 23.51
CA VAL A 232 -6.77 8.95 23.19
C VAL A 232 -5.60 9.10 22.21
N ARG A 233 -4.47 8.49 22.54
CA ARG A 233 -3.28 8.49 21.67
C ARG A 233 -3.52 7.79 20.32
N ARG A 234 -4.37 6.76 20.28
CA ARG A 234 -4.76 6.12 19.01
C ARG A 234 -5.56 7.06 18.13
N ILE A 235 -6.50 7.83 18.70
CA ILE A 235 -7.29 8.82 17.95
C ILE A 235 -6.36 9.90 17.39
N GLU A 236 -5.41 10.41 18.18
CA GLU A 236 -4.41 11.37 17.73
C GLU A 236 -3.55 10.81 16.58
N GLN A 237 -3.05 9.58 16.73
CA GLN A 237 -2.28 8.87 15.71
C GLN A 237 -3.03 8.77 14.38
N ILE A 238 -4.27 8.26 14.41
CA ILE A 238 -5.10 8.11 13.21
C ILE A 238 -5.44 9.47 12.59
N THR A 239 -5.72 10.48 13.42
CA THR A 239 -6.00 11.84 12.96
C THR A 239 -4.79 12.45 12.26
N LYS A 240 -3.58 12.26 12.81
CA LYS A 240 -2.32 12.71 12.19
C LYS A 240 -2.14 12.07 10.81
N TRP A 241 -2.37 10.75 10.69
CA TRP A 241 -2.28 10.06 9.40
C TRP A 241 -3.31 10.54 8.39
N ASN A 242 -4.57 10.68 8.80
CA ASN A 242 -5.64 11.17 7.93
C ASN A 242 -5.32 12.57 7.38
N LYS A 243 -4.79 13.46 8.21
CA LYS A 243 -4.37 14.81 7.80
C LYS A 243 -3.17 14.77 6.86
N ALA A 244 -2.12 14.03 7.21
CA ALA A 244 -0.93 13.89 6.39
C ALA A 244 -1.24 13.32 4.99
N PHE A 245 -2.28 12.50 4.89
CA PHE A 245 -2.72 11.87 3.65
C PHE A 245 -3.89 12.56 2.95
N ARG A 246 -4.36 13.71 3.49
CA ARG A 246 -5.51 14.45 2.95
C ARG A 246 -6.75 13.56 2.74
N ALA A 247 -6.95 12.57 3.62
CA ALA A 247 -7.95 11.52 3.48
C ALA A 247 -9.37 12.03 3.72
N TYR A 248 -9.56 13.01 4.59
CA TYR A 248 -10.88 13.61 4.87
C TYR A 248 -10.78 15.14 4.79
N PRO A 249 -11.90 15.86 4.63
CA PRO A 249 -11.93 17.32 4.74
C PRO A 249 -11.41 17.79 6.11
N ASP A 250 -10.81 18.99 6.15
CA ASP A 250 -10.37 19.66 7.38
C ASP A 250 -11.55 20.19 8.20
#